data_AF-A0A936J4X3-F1
#
_entry.id   AF-A0A936J4X3-F1
#
_cell.length_a   1.000
_cell.length_b   1.000
_cell.length_c   1.000
_cell.angle_alpha   90.00
_cell.angle_beta   90.00
_cell.angle_gamma   90.00
#
_symmetry.space_group_name_H-M   'P 1'
#
loop_
_entity.id
_entity.type
_entity.pdbx_description
1 polymer ?
#
loop_
_entity_poly.entity_id
_entity_poly.type
_entity_poly.pdbx_seq_one_letter_code
_entity_poly.pdbx_strand_id
1 'polypeptide(L)'
;MFRYFSPTLRDPCGSTAAQRLTQRLGALVLALAALPAAWGATLTLMESQPLEAGTGVAAPPWPAGTQWRLDARGLRGPQPLDCLPARQTILLVPAQGLFQGARQADDAIRAQQKAAALGLAGPQTATLRLDCVNGSFDLHRAAPEGLLTALDGRVLVLRSQPAGADAQAPVRELLLQHLPAQGAFDQEQVVRLRAWLAPSLQRAFTRWFAQPVRQDEAPHLNGDPFTNTQEPPQSLELGLLERRGARATQVVHVDIGGGRRHRLVYRLQRHDKDGWRITDIDYGDGVTLLQLIRQDLQR
;
A
#
# COMPACT_ATOMS: atom_id res chain seq x y z
N MET A 1 24.33 -34.34 83.78
CA MET A 1 24.83 -33.06 83.23
C MET A 1 23.63 -32.27 82.74
N PHE A 2 23.41 -31.09 83.33
CA PHE A 2 22.52 -29.95 82.98
C PHE A 2 21.22 -30.25 82.19
N ARG A 3 20.02 -30.17 82.81
CA ARG A 3 19.17 -28.96 83.04
C ARG A 3 18.85 -28.22 81.72
N TYR A 4 17.64 -27.83 81.30
CA TYR A 4 16.21 -27.81 81.70
C TYR A 4 15.49 -27.27 80.42
N PHE A 5 14.30 -27.65 79.94
CA PHE A 5 12.94 -27.31 80.39
C PHE A 5 11.93 -28.00 79.44
N SER A 6 10.87 -28.60 80.00
CA SER A 6 9.61 -28.98 79.33
C SER A 6 8.65 -27.74 79.24
N PRO A 7 7.37 -27.82 78.80
CA PRO A 7 6.60 -28.94 78.20
C PRO A 7 5.63 -28.57 77.02
N THR A 8 5.04 -29.62 76.42
CA THR A 8 3.66 -29.76 75.85
C THR A 8 3.26 -28.87 74.66
N LEU A 9 3.09 -29.33 73.42
CA LEU A 9 2.42 -30.52 72.86
C LEU A 9 0.94 -30.66 73.26
N ARG A 10 0.05 -30.10 72.43
CA ARG A 10 -1.19 -30.74 71.97
C ARG A 10 -1.49 -30.29 70.54
N ASP A 11 -1.30 -31.24 69.64
CA ASP A 11 -1.85 -31.36 68.29
C ASP A 11 -2.33 -32.83 68.20
N PRO A 12 -3.04 -33.29 67.16
CA PRO A 12 -4.10 -32.69 66.38
C PRO A 12 -5.23 -33.73 66.13
N CYS A 13 -6.25 -33.38 65.34
CA CYS A 13 -6.83 -34.19 64.25
C CYS A 13 -8.31 -33.84 64.03
N GLY A 14 -8.62 -33.45 62.79
CA GLY A 14 -9.99 -33.23 62.34
C GLY A 14 -10.06 -32.47 61.02
N SER A 15 -9.40 -32.98 59.99
CA SER A 15 -9.46 -32.47 58.61
C SER A 15 -10.70 -33.00 57.87
N THR A 16 -11.45 -32.11 57.23
CA THR A 16 -12.18 -32.30 55.96
C THR A 16 -12.63 -30.90 55.52
N ALA A 17 -11.94 -30.16 54.65
CA ALA A 17 -11.85 -30.32 53.19
C ALA A 17 -13.20 -30.65 52.51
N ALA A 18 -13.92 -29.61 52.05
CA ALA A 18 -14.65 -29.51 50.77
C ALA A 18 -15.97 -28.72 50.89
N GLN A 19 -15.97 -27.43 50.51
CA GLN A 19 -17.10 -26.63 49.99
C GLN A 19 -16.55 -25.22 49.65
N ARG A 20 -15.83 -25.04 48.54
CA ARG A 20 -16.32 -24.53 47.23
C ARG A 20 -17.29 -23.34 47.37
N LEU A 21 -16.76 -22.13 47.15
CA LEU A 21 -16.89 -21.33 45.91
C LEU A 21 -18.22 -20.58 45.85
N THR A 22 -18.18 -19.26 46.07
CA THR A 22 -18.92 -18.28 45.26
C THR A 22 -18.55 -16.84 45.68
N GLN A 23 -18.55 -15.95 44.69
CA GLN A 23 -18.52 -14.48 44.79
C GLN A 23 -17.18 -13.77 45.05
N ARG A 24 -16.26 -13.82 44.07
CA ARG A 24 -15.47 -12.64 43.66
C ARG A 24 -15.18 -12.70 42.16
N LEU A 25 -16.13 -12.28 41.34
CA LEU A 25 -15.92 -11.99 39.92
C LEU A 25 -16.68 -10.70 39.63
N GLY A 26 -15.96 -9.57 39.64
CA GLY A 26 -16.51 -8.26 39.33
C GLY A 26 -15.44 -7.44 38.63
N ALA A 27 -15.64 -7.25 37.32
CA ALA A 27 -14.89 -6.40 36.41
C ALA A 27 -13.44 -6.81 36.09
N LEU A 28 -13.29 -7.85 35.27
CA LEU A 28 -12.20 -7.88 34.30
C LEU A 28 -12.50 -6.75 33.29
N VAL A 29 -11.89 -5.58 33.47
CA VAL A 29 -11.89 -4.55 32.44
C VAL A 29 -11.19 -5.15 31.23
N LEU A 30 -11.97 -5.52 30.21
CA LEU A 30 -11.45 -5.75 28.86
C LEU A 30 -10.80 -4.45 28.42
N ALA A 31 -9.50 -4.33 28.68
CA ALA A 31 -8.65 -3.48 27.88
C ALA A 31 -8.70 -4.09 26.47
N LEU A 32 -9.66 -3.65 25.67
CA LEU A 32 -9.45 -3.53 24.24
C LEU A 32 -8.21 -2.66 24.12
N ALA A 33 -7.04 -3.28 24.06
CA ALA A 33 -5.89 -2.66 23.45
C ALA A 33 -6.40 -2.29 22.06
N ALA A 34 -6.75 -1.01 21.88
CA ALA A 34 -6.89 -0.42 20.57
C ALA A 34 -5.57 -0.75 19.90
N LEU A 35 -5.57 -1.79 19.06
CA LEU A 35 -4.47 -2.05 18.14
C LEU A 35 -4.15 -0.68 17.54
N PRO A 36 -2.91 -0.17 17.68
CA PRO A 36 -2.59 1.17 17.25
C PRO A 36 -3.15 1.32 15.86
N ALA A 37 -4.04 2.30 15.68
CA ALA A 37 -4.79 2.52 14.46
C ALA A 37 -3.88 2.20 13.29
N ALA A 38 -4.17 1.10 12.58
CA ALA A 38 -3.23 0.56 11.63
C ALA A 38 -2.92 1.68 10.64
N TRP A 39 -1.65 2.10 10.61
CA TRP A 39 -1.25 3.26 9.83
C TRP A 39 -1.49 2.93 8.36
N GLY A 40 -2.40 3.67 7.74
CA GLY A 40 -2.92 3.36 6.42
C GLY A 40 -3.77 4.51 5.87
N ALA A 41 -4.14 4.42 4.60
CA ALA A 41 -5.06 5.36 3.98
C ALA A 41 -6.51 5.10 4.41
N THR A 42 -7.28 6.18 4.53
CA THR A 42 -8.75 6.12 4.62
C THR A 42 -9.31 6.08 3.21
N LEU A 43 -10.11 5.07 2.88
CA LEU A 43 -10.95 5.10 1.69
C LEU A 43 -12.37 5.46 2.12
N THR A 44 -12.93 6.54 1.60
CA THR A 44 -14.30 6.98 1.91
C THR A 44 -15.18 6.83 0.69
N LEU A 45 -16.30 6.13 0.82
CA LEU A 45 -17.33 6.05 -0.22
C LEU A 45 -17.93 7.43 -0.43
N MET A 46 -17.79 7.97 -1.62
CA MET A 46 -18.40 9.24 -2.00
C MET A 46 -19.80 9.00 -2.56
N GLU A 47 -19.90 8.03 -3.48
CA GLU A 47 -21.14 7.66 -4.16
C GLU A 47 -21.01 6.26 -4.78
N SER A 48 -22.13 5.70 -5.23
CA SER A 48 -22.15 4.49 -6.04
C SER A 48 -23.12 4.65 -7.19
N GLN A 49 -22.77 4.10 -8.35
CA GLN A 49 -23.64 4.12 -9.52
C GLN A 49 -23.68 2.74 -10.20
N PRO A 50 -24.77 2.38 -10.89
CA PRO A 50 -24.79 1.18 -11.72
C PRO A 50 -23.65 1.23 -12.74
N LEU A 51 -23.00 0.08 -12.96
CA LEU A 51 -21.91 -0.03 -13.93
C LEU A 51 -22.41 0.16 -15.37
N GLU A 52 -23.66 -0.25 -15.63
CA GLU A 52 -24.38 -0.03 -16.88
C GLU A 52 -25.69 0.71 -16.58
N ALA A 53 -25.96 1.78 -17.34
CA ALA A 53 -27.15 2.60 -17.15
C ALA A 53 -28.43 1.79 -17.41
N GLY A 54 -29.49 2.09 -16.66
CA GLY A 54 -30.80 1.43 -16.81
C GLY A 54 -30.86 0.01 -16.22
N THR A 55 -29.80 -0.48 -15.58
CA THR A 55 -29.83 -1.75 -14.85
C THR A 55 -30.44 -1.55 -13.46
N GLY A 56 -31.41 -2.41 -13.09
CA GLY A 56 -32.10 -2.38 -11.80
C GLY A 56 -31.28 -2.92 -10.62
N VAL A 57 -29.96 -2.72 -10.64
CA VAL A 57 -29.04 -3.24 -9.63
C VAL A 57 -29.21 -2.47 -8.32
N ALA A 58 -29.56 -3.21 -7.26
CA ALA A 58 -29.74 -2.65 -5.93
C ALA A 58 -28.47 -1.92 -5.44
N ALA A 59 -28.64 -0.77 -4.80
CA ALA A 59 -27.53 -0.07 -4.17
C ALA A 59 -26.89 -0.95 -3.08
N PRO A 60 -25.56 -0.81 -2.83
CA PRO A 60 -24.95 -1.49 -1.70
C PRO A 60 -25.60 -1.00 -0.40
N PRO A 61 -25.55 -1.78 0.69
CA PRO A 61 -26.12 -1.39 1.98
C PRO A 61 -25.37 -0.21 2.63
N TRP A 62 -24.29 0.26 2.02
CA TRP A 62 -23.41 1.29 2.56
C TRP A 62 -23.82 2.69 2.10
N PRO A 63 -24.10 3.62 3.03
CA PRO A 63 -24.31 5.01 2.69
C PRO A 63 -22.99 5.69 2.29
N ALA A 64 -23.08 6.82 1.58
CA ALA A 64 -21.96 7.73 1.40
C ALA A 64 -21.35 8.12 2.77
N GLY A 65 -20.03 8.25 2.81
CA GLY A 65 -19.26 8.44 4.04
C GLY A 65 -18.77 7.14 4.69
N THR A 66 -19.21 5.96 4.23
CA THR A 66 -18.68 4.67 4.68
C THR A 66 -17.17 4.60 4.44
N GLN A 67 -16.40 4.06 5.41
CA GLN A 67 -14.94 4.06 5.36
C GLN A 67 -14.33 2.66 5.42
N TRP A 68 -13.23 2.50 4.69
CA TRP A 68 -12.28 1.41 4.82
C TRP A 68 -10.89 1.95 5.14
N ARG A 69 -10.04 1.07 5.65
CA ARG A 69 -8.65 1.35 5.97
C ARG A 69 -7.75 0.48 5.11
N LEU A 70 -6.97 1.12 4.25
CA LEU A 70 -5.98 0.46 3.40
C LEU A 70 -4.60 0.58 4.06
N ASP A 71 -4.08 -0.52 4.59
CA ASP A 71 -2.74 -0.61 5.16
C ASP A 71 -1.90 -1.65 4.39
N ALA A 72 -0.65 -1.88 4.80
CA ALA A 72 0.24 -2.84 4.13
C ALA A 72 -0.26 -4.30 4.14
N ARG A 73 -1.24 -4.64 4.98
CA ARG A 73 -1.85 -5.97 5.07
C ARG A 73 -3.10 -6.12 4.20
N GLY A 74 -3.64 -5.04 3.66
CA GLY A 74 -4.83 -5.05 2.80
C GLY A 74 -5.87 -4.01 3.20
N LEU A 75 -7.13 -4.32 2.92
CA LEU A 75 -8.25 -3.41 3.11
C LEU A 75 -9.15 -3.90 4.25
N ARG A 76 -9.29 -3.08 5.29
CA ARG A 76 -10.16 -3.36 6.44
C ARG A 76 -11.43 -2.53 6.39
N GLY A 77 -12.59 -3.13 6.57
CA GLY A 77 -13.83 -2.38 6.73
C GLY A 77 -15.08 -3.24 6.57
N PRO A 78 -16.20 -2.64 6.13
CA PRO A 78 -17.42 -3.40 5.85
C PRO A 78 -17.24 -4.46 4.75
N GLN A 79 -17.84 -5.64 4.98
CA GLN A 79 -17.95 -6.75 4.04
C GLN A 79 -18.94 -6.42 2.90
N PRO A 80 -18.66 -6.80 1.64
CA PRO A 80 -17.64 -7.77 1.22
C PRO A 80 -16.26 -7.20 0.86
N LEU A 81 -16.02 -5.89 0.95
CA LEU A 81 -14.72 -5.29 0.55
C LEU A 81 -13.59 -5.46 1.56
N ASP A 82 -13.85 -6.08 2.72
CA ASP A 82 -12.79 -6.44 3.67
C ASP A 82 -11.93 -7.56 3.07
N CYS A 83 -10.64 -7.26 2.86
CA CYS A 83 -9.71 -8.13 2.17
C CYS A 83 -8.40 -8.19 2.97
N LEU A 84 -8.33 -9.16 3.87
CA LEU A 84 -7.22 -9.38 4.80
C LEU A 84 -6.94 -10.88 5.00
N PRO A 85 -5.66 -11.29 5.09
CA PRO A 85 -4.51 -10.57 4.55
C PRO A 85 -4.61 -10.49 3.02
N ALA A 86 -4.10 -9.42 2.43
CA ALA A 86 -4.06 -9.22 0.99
C ALA A 86 -2.62 -9.09 0.48
N ARG A 87 -2.31 -9.79 -0.62
CA ARG A 87 -1.19 -9.43 -1.48
C ARG A 87 -1.58 -8.20 -2.29
N GLN A 88 -0.69 -7.22 -2.35
CA GLN A 88 -0.94 -5.97 -3.04
C GLN A 88 -0.07 -5.85 -4.28
N THR A 89 -0.71 -5.65 -5.43
CA THR A 89 -0.02 -5.56 -6.72
C THR A 89 -0.48 -4.32 -7.46
N ILE A 90 0.47 -3.51 -7.93
CA ILE A 90 0.20 -2.38 -8.82
C ILE A 90 0.43 -2.87 -10.27
N LEU A 91 -0.55 -2.63 -11.13
CA LEU A 91 -0.50 -3.03 -12.54
C LEU A 91 -1.33 -2.08 -13.42
N LEU A 92 -1.08 -2.12 -14.72
CA LEU A 92 -1.91 -1.44 -15.72
C LEU A 92 -3.00 -2.38 -16.21
N VAL A 93 -4.26 -1.96 -16.08
CA VAL A 93 -5.43 -2.72 -16.53
C VAL A 93 -6.02 -2.04 -17.76
N PRO A 94 -6.17 -2.74 -18.90
CA PRO A 94 -6.82 -2.18 -20.09
C PRO A 94 -8.31 -1.98 -19.84
N ALA A 95 -8.93 -1.07 -20.60
CA ALA A 95 -10.33 -0.69 -20.40
C ALA A 95 -11.33 -1.88 -20.41
N GLN A 96 -11.08 -2.91 -21.24
CA GLN A 96 -11.90 -4.12 -21.33
C GLN A 96 -11.80 -5.01 -20.08
N GLY A 97 -10.66 -4.93 -19.38
CA GLY A 97 -10.40 -5.68 -18.15
C GLY A 97 -10.86 -4.96 -16.89
N LEU A 98 -11.31 -3.70 -17.00
CA LEU A 98 -11.85 -2.96 -15.87
C LEU A 98 -13.15 -3.62 -15.39
N PHE A 99 -13.31 -3.73 -14.07
CA PHE A 99 -14.53 -4.22 -13.42
C PHE A 99 -14.91 -5.67 -13.82
N GLN A 100 -13.92 -6.58 -13.69
CA GLN A 100 -13.99 -8.05 -13.75
C GLN A 100 -15.27 -8.63 -14.37
N GLY A 101 -15.30 -8.73 -15.70
CA GLY A 101 -16.33 -9.47 -16.45
C GLY A 101 -17.39 -8.60 -17.13
N ALA A 102 -17.62 -7.38 -16.66
CA ALA A 102 -18.71 -6.55 -17.20
C ALA A 102 -18.47 -6.02 -18.63
N ARG A 103 -17.21 -5.95 -19.06
CA ARG A 103 -16.81 -5.29 -20.32
C ARG A 103 -16.00 -6.18 -21.26
N GLN A 104 -15.93 -7.48 -20.97
CA GLN A 104 -15.13 -8.43 -21.75
C GLN A 104 -15.66 -8.63 -23.19
N ALA A 105 -16.96 -8.40 -23.41
CA ALA A 105 -17.59 -8.50 -24.72
C ALA A 105 -17.53 -7.20 -25.54
N ASP A 106 -17.12 -6.08 -24.94
CA ASP A 106 -16.98 -4.81 -25.66
C ASP A 106 -15.68 -4.80 -26.47
N ASP A 107 -15.72 -4.18 -27.65
CA ASP A 107 -14.48 -3.84 -28.36
C ASP A 107 -13.66 -2.79 -27.58
N ALA A 108 -12.38 -2.66 -27.93
CA ALA A 108 -11.44 -1.78 -27.23
C ALA A 108 -11.89 -0.32 -27.17
N ILE A 109 -12.48 0.19 -28.26
CA ILE A 109 -12.88 1.59 -28.37
C ILE A 109 -14.08 1.86 -27.45
N ARG A 110 -15.08 0.98 -27.50
CA ARG A 110 -16.26 1.09 -26.65
C ARG A 110 -15.90 0.96 -25.16
N ALA A 111 -15.05 0.02 -24.80
CA ALA A 111 -14.59 -0.14 -23.43
C ALA A 111 -13.86 1.12 -22.94
N GLN A 112 -13.03 1.73 -23.79
CA GLN A 112 -12.33 2.98 -23.48
C GLN A 112 -13.30 4.15 -23.32
N GLN A 113 -14.31 4.29 -24.19
CA GLN A 113 -15.34 5.32 -24.05
C GLN A 113 -16.10 5.19 -22.72
N LYS A 114 -16.49 3.97 -22.35
CA LYS A 114 -17.14 3.70 -21.07
C LYS A 114 -16.22 3.92 -19.86
N ALA A 115 -14.91 3.72 -20.00
CA ALA A 115 -13.94 4.04 -18.96
C ALA A 115 -13.78 5.56 -18.79
N ALA A 116 -13.71 6.29 -19.92
CA ALA A 116 -13.65 7.74 -19.93
C ALA A 116 -14.90 8.39 -19.31
N ALA A 117 -16.09 7.81 -19.52
CA ALA A 117 -17.33 8.26 -18.87
C ALA A 117 -17.29 8.14 -17.33
N LEU A 118 -16.39 7.30 -16.78
CA LEU A 118 -16.14 7.17 -15.35
C LEU A 118 -14.96 8.04 -14.86
N GLY A 119 -14.40 8.89 -15.73
CA GLY A 119 -13.25 9.74 -15.42
C GLY A 119 -11.91 9.02 -15.49
N LEU A 120 -11.82 7.82 -16.07
CA LEU A 120 -10.55 7.12 -16.28
C LEU A 120 -9.89 7.60 -17.57
N ALA A 121 -8.62 7.99 -17.47
CA ALA A 121 -7.86 8.51 -18.59
C ALA A 121 -6.98 7.43 -19.24
N GLY A 122 -6.80 7.53 -20.56
CA GLY A 122 -5.85 6.71 -21.32
C GLY A 122 -6.34 5.30 -21.66
N PRO A 123 -5.50 4.52 -22.37
CA PRO A 123 -5.84 3.17 -22.82
C PRO A 123 -5.74 2.11 -21.71
N GLN A 124 -4.98 2.40 -20.65
CA GLN A 124 -4.82 1.54 -19.48
C GLN A 124 -4.89 2.37 -18.21
N THR A 125 -5.37 1.75 -17.14
CA THR A 125 -5.57 2.38 -15.84
C THR A 125 -4.66 1.77 -14.79
N ALA A 126 -3.90 2.63 -14.09
CA ALA A 126 -3.14 2.22 -12.91
C ALA A 126 -4.09 1.69 -11.83
N THR A 127 -3.84 0.46 -11.41
CA THR A 127 -4.73 -0.28 -10.52
C THR A 127 -3.93 -0.85 -9.36
N LEU A 128 -4.44 -0.69 -8.14
CA LEU A 128 -4.00 -1.47 -6.99
C LEU A 128 -4.93 -2.67 -6.85
N ARG A 129 -4.41 -3.86 -7.15
CA ARG A 129 -5.09 -5.13 -6.92
C ARG A 129 -4.78 -5.64 -5.52
N LEU A 130 -5.83 -6.07 -4.83
CA LEU A 130 -5.78 -6.70 -3.52
C LEU A 130 -6.24 -8.15 -3.68
N ASP A 131 -5.32 -9.11 -3.57
CA ASP A 131 -5.64 -10.54 -3.60
C ASP A 131 -5.66 -11.09 -2.18
N CYS A 132 -6.83 -11.50 -1.68
CA CYS A 132 -7.01 -12.19 -0.42
C CYS A 132 -7.59 -13.60 -0.63
N VAL A 133 -7.65 -14.39 0.44
CA VAL A 133 -8.12 -15.79 0.37
C VAL A 133 -9.52 -15.92 -0.23
N ASN A 134 -10.38 -14.93 -0.02
CA ASN A 134 -11.79 -14.99 -0.38
C ASN A 134 -12.14 -14.17 -1.63
N GLY A 135 -11.17 -13.54 -2.29
CA GLY A 135 -11.46 -12.72 -3.45
C GLY A 135 -10.31 -11.83 -3.89
N SER A 136 -10.55 -11.12 -4.99
CA SER A 136 -9.63 -10.13 -5.54
C SER A 136 -10.39 -8.85 -5.84
N PHE A 137 -9.89 -7.72 -5.35
CA PHE A 137 -10.50 -6.42 -5.58
C PHE A 137 -9.52 -5.48 -6.27
N ASP A 138 -10.02 -4.78 -7.29
CA ASP A 138 -9.26 -3.78 -8.01
C ASP A 138 -9.67 -2.37 -7.56
N LEU A 139 -8.69 -1.57 -7.15
CA LEU A 139 -8.82 -0.14 -6.90
C LEU A 139 -8.17 0.61 -8.06
N HIS A 140 -8.99 1.02 -9.02
CA HIS A 140 -8.58 1.74 -10.23
C HIS A 140 -8.41 3.22 -9.95
N ARG A 141 -7.27 3.80 -10.35
CA ARG A 141 -6.99 5.22 -10.14
C ARG A 141 -7.67 6.09 -11.18
N ALA A 142 -8.62 6.90 -10.74
CA ALA A 142 -9.27 7.94 -11.56
C ALA A 142 -8.65 9.33 -11.36
N ALA A 143 -8.14 9.62 -10.17
CA ALA A 143 -7.49 10.89 -9.83
C ALA A 143 -6.46 10.68 -8.70
N PRO A 144 -5.61 11.68 -8.36
CA PRO A 144 -4.63 11.55 -7.28
C PRO A 144 -5.20 11.11 -5.92
N GLU A 145 -6.46 11.42 -5.63
CA GLU A 145 -7.19 10.93 -4.46
C GLU A 145 -8.43 10.11 -4.82
N GLY A 146 -8.72 9.94 -6.11
CA GLY A 146 -9.92 9.28 -6.60
C GLY A 146 -9.64 7.84 -7.01
N LEU A 147 -10.31 6.90 -6.37
CA LEU A 147 -10.27 5.47 -6.70
C LEU A 147 -11.66 4.98 -7.09
N LEU A 148 -11.72 4.04 -8.03
CA LEU A 148 -12.93 3.32 -8.40
C LEU A 148 -12.75 1.84 -8.11
N THR A 149 -13.80 1.19 -7.65
CA THR A 149 -13.86 -0.28 -7.59
C THR A 149 -15.24 -0.75 -8.01
N ALA A 150 -15.37 -2.00 -8.46
CA ALA A 150 -16.67 -2.57 -8.75
C ALA A 150 -17.06 -3.61 -7.71
N LEU A 151 -18.34 -3.63 -7.40
CA LEU A 151 -18.98 -4.65 -6.58
C LEU A 151 -20.42 -4.84 -7.06
N ASP A 152 -20.80 -6.10 -7.29
CA ASP A 152 -22.17 -6.51 -7.63
C ASP A 152 -22.83 -5.65 -8.72
N GLY A 153 -22.12 -5.41 -9.83
CA GLY A 153 -22.65 -4.64 -10.97
C GLY A 153 -22.70 -3.13 -10.74
N ARG A 154 -22.04 -2.61 -9.70
CA ARG A 154 -21.95 -1.18 -9.41
C ARG A 154 -20.50 -0.72 -9.36
N VAL A 155 -20.29 0.54 -9.72
CA VAL A 155 -19.03 1.26 -9.50
C VAL A 155 -19.16 2.07 -8.22
N LEU A 156 -18.20 1.88 -7.33
CA LEU A 156 -18.05 2.65 -6.10
C LEU A 156 -16.98 3.71 -6.34
N VAL A 157 -17.33 4.98 -6.06
CA VAL A 157 -16.40 6.10 -6.14
C VAL A 157 -15.84 6.34 -4.75
N LEU A 158 -14.54 6.16 -4.60
CA LEU A 158 -13.82 6.24 -3.33
C LEU A 158 -12.87 7.42 -3.33
N ARG A 159 -12.84 8.17 -2.23
CA ARG A 159 -11.78 9.14 -1.93
C ARG A 159 -10.73 8.50 -1.02
N SER A 160 -9.48 8.49 -1.46
CA SER A 160 -8.33 8.02 -0.69
C SER A 160 -7.65 9.18 0.03
N GLN A 161 -7.42 9.01 1.33
CA GLN A 161 -6.69 9.97 2.17
C GLN A 161 -5.61 9.22 2.95
N PRO A 162 -4.35 9.23 2.49
CA PRO A 162 -3.23 8.63 3.21
C PRO A 162 -3.06 9.27 4.59
N ALA A 163 -2.96 8.45 5.64
CA ALA A 163 -2.56 8.97 6.94
C ALA A 163 -1.08 9.37 6.90
N GLY A 164 -0.69 10.50 7.51
CA GLY A 164 0.72 10.90 7.58
C GLY A 164 1.64 9.88 8.29
N ALA A 165 1.07 8.94 9.04
CA ALA A 165 1.77 7.84 9.67
C ALA A 165 1.94 6.59 8.77
N ASP A 166 1.24 6.50 7.63
CA ASP A 166 1.33 5.40 6.66
C ASP A 166 2.70 5.42 5.97
N ALA A 167 3.55 4.46 6.34
CA ALA A 167 4.89 4.33 5.78
C ALA A 167 4.90 3.70 4.38
N GLN A 168 3.83 3.03 3.96
CA GLN A 168 3.71 2.45 2.62
C GLN A 168 3.25 3.48 1.59
N ALA A 169 2.47 4.50 2.02
CA ALA A 169 1.89 5.50 1.14
C ALA A 169 2.89 6.12 0.13
N PRO A 170 4.11 6.55 0.50
CA PRO A 170 5.01 7.16 -0.49
C PRO A 170 5.37 6.23 -1.65
N VAL A 171 5.56 4.94 -1.39
CA VAL A 171 5.91 3.97 -2.44
C VAL A 171 4.68 3.59 -3.25
N ARG A 172 3.55 3.29 -2.59
CA ARG A 172 2.30 2.95 -3.26
C ARG A 172 1.81 4.08 -4.17
N GLU A 173 1.77 5.31 -3.66
CA GLU A 173 1.27 6.45 -4.41
C GLU A 173 2.26 6.92 -5.49
N LEU A 174 3.57 6.85 -5.25
CA LEU A 174 4.56 7.11 -6.30
C LEU A 174 4.37 6.13 -7.45
N LEU A 175 4.31 4.83 -7.17
CA LEU A 175 4.21 3.80 -8.20
C LEU A 175 2.87 3.85 -8.96
N LEU A 176 1.76 4.15 -8.28
CA LEU A 176 0.45 4.34 -8.93
C LEU A 176 0.42 5.58 -9.85
N GLN A 177 1.18 6.63 -9.54
CA GLN A 177 1.31 7.82 -10.37
C GLN A 177 2.34 7.66 -11.49
N HIS A 178 3.38 6.86 -11.24
CA HIS A 178 4.51 6.65 -12.13
C HIS A 178 4.21 5.65 -13.24
N LEU A 179 3.65 4.48 -12.91
CA LEU A 179 3.43 3.40 -13.85
C LEU A 179 2.63 3.77 -15.13
N PRO A 180 1.57 4.60 -15.09
CA PRO A 180 0.86 4.98 -16.31
C PRO A 180 1.59 6.03 -17.15
N ALA A 181 2.63 6.69 -16.62
CA ALA A 181 3.45 7.62 -17.38
C ALA A 181 4.34 6.82 -18.34
N GLN A 182 3.88 6.66 -19.57
CA GLN A 182 4.67 6.02 -20.62
C GLN A 182 5.75 6.99 -21.11
N GLY A 183 6.97 6.49 -21.31
CA GLY A 183 8.07 7.25 -21.87
C GLY A 183 9.38 7.08 -21.11
N ALA A 184 10.43 7.73 -21.59
CA ALA A 184 11.70 7.81 -20.88
C ALA A 184 11.54 8.62 -19.58
N PHE A 185 12.27 8.27 -18.53
CA PHE A 185 12.28 9.04 -17.29
C PHE A 185 12.81 10.46 -17.52
N ASP A 186 12.03 11.47 -17.09
CA ASP A 186 12.32 12.88 -17.34
C ASP A 186 12.16 13.77 -16.08
N GLN A 187 12.52 15.05 -16.22
CA GLN A 187 12.44 16.01 -15.13
C GLN A 187 11.00 16.33 -14.71
N GLU A 188 10.04 16.31 -15.65
CA GLU A 188 8.64 16.57 -15.34
C GLU A 188 8.04 15.46 -14.46
N GLN A 189 8.44 14.21 -14.68
CA GLN A 189 8.09 13.08 -13.82
C GLN A 189 8.55 13.31 -12.39
N VAL A 190 9.80 13.77 -12.18
CA VAL A 190 10.29 14.10 -10.83
C VAL A 190 9.46 15.21 -10.20
N VAL A 191 9.09 16.25 -10.95
CA VAL A 191 8.24 17.33 -10.46
C VAL A 191 6.86 16.82 -10.05
N ARG A 192 6.25 15.92 -10.84
CA ARG A 192 4.95 15.30 -10.50
C ARG A 192 5.04 14.46 -9.23
N LEU A 193 6.12 13.70 -9.08
CA LEU A 193 6.31 12.77 -7.97
C LEU A 193 6.92 13.40 -6.70
N ARG A 194 7.23 14.71 -6.73
CA ARG A 194 7.93 15.43 -5.64
C ARG A 194 7.28 15.26 -4.26
N ALA A 195 5.96 15.07 -4.20
CA ALA A 195 5.24 14.88 -2.95
C ALA A 195 5.65 13.60 -2.20
N TRP A 196 6.25 12.63 -2.89
CA TRP A 196 6.64 11.33 -2.33
C TRP A 196 8.14 11.19 -2.11
N LEU A 197 8.93 12.07 -2.71
CA LEU A 197 10.39 12.05 -2.66
C LEU A 197 10.92 12.95 -1.53
N ALA A 198 11.98 12.52 -0.85
CA ALA A 198 12.65 13.35 0.14
C ALA A 198 13.32 14.57 -0.56
N PRO A 199 13.38 15.74 0.08
CA PRO A 199 14.00 16.93 -0.53
C PRO A 199 15.45 16.71 -1.00
N SER A 200 16.20 15.84 -0.32
CA SER A 200 17.56 15.46 -0.73
C SER A 200 17.58 14.72 -2.06
N LEU A 201 16.67 13.76 -2.25
CA LEU A 201 16.55 12.97 -3.48
C LEU A 201 16.05 13.84 -4.64
N GLN A 202 15.09 14.74 -4.39
CA GLN A 202 14.64 15.72 -5.37
C GLN A 202 15.80 16.58 -5.88
N ARG A 203 16.63 17.13 -4.97
CA ARG A 203 17.82 17.91 -5.34
C ARG A 203 18.85 17.09 -6.11
N ALA A 204 19.00 15.81 -5.79
CA ALA A 204 19.91 14.92 -6.53
C ALA A 204 19.46 14.77 -7.99
N PHE A 205 18.17 14.51 -8.23
CA PHE A 205 17.61 14.47 -9.58
C PHE A 205 17.76 15.80 -10.31
N THR A 206 17.43 16.93 -9.67
CA THR A 206 17.60 18.25 -10.30
C THR A 206 19.03 18.49 -10.75
N ARG A 207 20.02 18.09 -9.94
CA ARG A 207 21.44 18.22 -10.32
C ARG A 207 21.80 17.29 -11.48
N TRP A 208 21.32 16.05 -11.47
CA TRP A 208 21.58 15.07 -12.51
C TRP A 208 21.03 15.54 -13.87
N PHE A 209 19.77 15.99 -13.92
CA PHE A 209 19.17 16.54 -15.14
C PHE A 209 19.83 17.83 -15.63
N ALA A 210 20.51 18.58 -14.76
CA ALA A 210 21.24 19.79 -15.15
C ALA A 210 22.60 19.50 -15.79
N GLN A 211 23.07 18.25 -15.80
CA GLN A 211 24.33 17.89 -16.45
C GLN A 211 24.19 17.93 -17.97
N PRO A 212 25.22 18.42 -18.70
CA PRO A 212 25.27 18.27 -20.15
C PRO A 212 25.25 16.80 -20.55
N VAL A 213 24.41 16.44 -21.52
CA VAL A 213 24.35 15.09 -22.06
C VAL A 213 25.66 14.80 -22.81
N ARG A 214 26.42 13.81 -22.33
CA ARG A 214 27.60 13.29 -23.04
C ARG A 214 27.12 12.34 -24.14
N GLN A 215 27.59 12.54 -25.37
CA GLN A 215 27.13 11.76 -26.53
C GLN A 215 27.87 10.42 -26.68
N ASP A 216 29.01 10.26 -26.01
CA ASP A 216 29.94 9.14 -26.14
C ASP A 216 29.81 8.07 -25.04
N GLU A 217 29.08 8.36 -23.96
CA GLU A 217 28.95 7.45 -22.83
C GLU A 217 27.54 7.52 -22.22
N ALA A 218 26.91 6.36 -22.05
CA ALA A 218 25.64 6.27 -21.33
C ALA A 218 25.85 6.62 -19.83
N PRO A 219 24.88 7.30 -19.19
CA PRO A 219 24.91 7.51 -17.75
C PRO A 219 24.89 6.17 -17.00
N HIS A 220 25.45 6.13 -15.79
CA HIS A 220 25.31 5.00 -14.88
C HIS A 220 23.85 4.78 -14.51
N LEU A 221 23.08 5.85 -14.29
CA LEU A 221 21.63 5.77 -14.19
C LEU A 221 21.03 5.60 -15.60
N ASN A 222 21.03 4.36 -16.09
CA ASN A 222 20.52 4.01 -17.42
C ASN A 222 19.20 3.26 -17.33
N GLY A 223 18.12 4.01 -17.21
CA GLY A 223 16.75 3.51 -17.23
C GLY A 223 15.85 4.18 -16.23
N ASP A 224 14.70 3.56 -15.99
CA ASP A 224 13.74 4.03 -15.00
C ASP A 224 14.30 3.87 -13.58
N PRO A 225 14.50 4.95 -12.81
CA PRO A 225 15.07 4.86 -11.46
C PRO A 225 14.12 4.24 -10.43
N PHE A 226 12.81 4.22 -10.71
CA PHE A 226 11.81 3.71 -9.77
C PHE A 226 11.55 2.22 -9.99
N THR A 227 11.71 1.72 -11.20
CA THR A 227 11.51 0.28 -11.50
C THR A 227 12.80 -0.45 -11.82
N ASN A 228 13.91 0.25 -12.06
CA ASN A 228 15.17 -0.29 -12.56
C ASN A 228 14.95 -1.11 -13.85
N THR A 229 14.21 -0.54 -14.80
CA THR A 229 13.89 -1.19 -16.09
C THR A 229 14.04 -0.25 -17.27
N GLN A 230 14.30 -0.83 -18.45
CA GLN A 230 14.23 -0.13 -19.75
C GLN A 230 12.85 -0.24 -20.39
N GLU A 231 12.13 -1.32 -20.08
CA GLU A 231 10.76 -1.59 -20.53
C GLU A 231 9.79 -1.37 -19.38
N PRO A 232 8.54 -0.91 -19.64
CA PRO A 232 7.52 -0.83 -18.60
C PRO A 232 7.27 -2.19 -17.94
N PRO A 233 7.23 -2.27 -16.59
CA PRO A 233 6.95 -3.53 -15.92
C PRO A 233 5.48 -3.94 -16.10
N GLN A 234 5.23 -5.25 -16.12
CA GLN A 234 3.88 -5.83 -16.15
C GLN A 234 3.17 -5.66 -14.80
N SER A 235 3.90 -5.80 -13.70
CA SER A 235 3.35 -5.59 -12.36
C SER A 235 4.42 -5.26 -11.31
N LEU A 236 3.97 -4.66 -10.21
CA LEU A 236 4.79 -4.25 -9.07
C LEU A 236 4.12 -4.75 -7.78
N GLU A 237 4.66 -5.80 -7.16
CA GLU A 237 4.14 -6.33 -5.91
C GLU A 237 4.73 -5.58 -4.71
N LEU A 238 3.88 -5.01 -3.86
CA LEU A 238 4.30 -4.39 -2.60
C LEU A 238 4.53 -5.49 -1.56
N GLY A 239 5.79 -5.82 -1.31
CA GLY A 239 6.22 -6.85 -0.38
C GLY A 239 6.35 -6.35 1.07
N LEU A 240 7.31 -6.93 1.79
CA LEU A 240 7.57 -6.63 3.19
C LEU A 240 7.81 -5.12 3.43
N LEU A 241 7.08 -4.58 4.41
CA LEU A 241 7.31 -3.27 5.00
C LEU A 241 7.93 -3.43 6.39
N GLU A 242 9.16 -3.00 6.58
CA GLU A 242 9.78 -2.94 7.90
C GLU A 242 9.86 -1.49 8.39
N ARG A 243 9.50 -1.26 9.64
CA ARG A 243 9.56 0.07 10.25
C ARG A 243 10.40 0.05 11.53
N ARG A 244 11.35 0.96 11.63
CA ARG A 244 12.22 1.15 12.81
C ARG A 244 12.27 2.63 13.17
N GLY A 245 11.42 3.04 14.10
CA GLY A 245 11.28 4.44 14.51
C GLY A 245 10.87 5.35 13.34
N ALA A 246 11.71 6.33 13.03
CA ALA A 246 11.52 7.29 11.93
C ALA A 246 12.09 6.81 10.58
N ARG A 247 12.48 5.53 10.47
CA ARG A 247 12.95 4.91 9.22
C ARG A 247 12.06 3.72 8.86
N ALA A 248 11.92 3.47 7.57
CA ALA A 248 11.23 2.30 7.05
C ALA A 248 11.88 1.80 5.76
N THR A 249 11.64 0.54 5.42
CA THR A 249 11.98 -0.05 4.14
C THR A 249 10.75 -0.74 3.56
N GLN A 250 10.49 -0.53 2.28
CA GLN A 250 9.43 -1.20 1.53
C GLN A 250 10.08 -2.00 0.40
N VAL A 251 9.89 -3.31 0.41
CA VAL A 251 10.30 -4.19 -0.70
C VAL A 251 9.28 -4.09 -1.83
N VAL A 252 9.77 -3.98 -3.06
CA VAL A 252 8.94 -4.08 -4.27
C VAL A 252 9.51 -5.15 -5.17
N HIS A 253 8.67 -6.10 -5.60
CA HIS A 253 9.04 -7.07 -6.63
C HIS A 253 8.53 -6.57 -7.97
N VAL A 254 9.45 -6.41 -8.92
CA VAL A 254 9.16 -5.89 -10.25
C VAL A 254 9.10 -7.07 -11.21
N ASP A 255 8.00 -7.19 -11.94
CA ASP A 255 7.81 -8.19 -12.98
C ASP A 255 7.88 -7.52 -14.36
N ILE A 256 8.87 -7.91 -15.17
CA ILE A 256 9.08 -7.38 -16.53
C ILE A 256 8.54 -8.34 -17.60
N GLY A 257 7.82 -9.39 -17.19
CA GLY A 257 7.35 -10.44 -18.08
C GLY A 257 8.43 -11.41 -18.55
N GLY A 258 7.98 -12.50 -19.19
CA GLY A 258 8.88 -13.56 -19.65
C GLY A 258 9.59 -14.30 -18.51
N GLY A 259 9.01 -14.30 -17.30
CA GLY A 259 9.60 -14.89 -16.10
C GLY A 259 10.70 -14.06 -15.44
N ARG A 260 11.01 -12.87 -15.98
CA ARG A 260 12.02 -11.97 -15.42
C ARG A 260 11.44 -11.16 -14.27
N ARG A 261 12.05 -11.31 -13.09
CA ARG A 261 11.71 -10.55 -11.89
C ARG A 261 12.96 -10.10 -11.17
N HIS A 262 12.89 -8.91 -10.57
CA HIS A 262 13.92 -8.42 -9.66
C HIS A 262 13.29 -7.69 -8.47
N ARG A 263 14.13 -7.40 -7.48
CA ARG A 263 13.71 -6.87 -6.19
C ARG A 263 14.33 -5.50 -5.96
N LEU A 264 13.50 -4.55 -5.54
CA LEU A 264 13.91 -3.22 -5.11
C LEU A 264 13.62 -3.02 -3.62
N VAL A 265 14.45 -2.23 -2.93
CA VAL A 265 14.16 -1.76 -1.57
C VAL A 265 14.10 -0.25 -1.54
N TYR A 266 12.90 0.28 -1.34
CA TYR A 266 12.71 1.70 -1.09
C TYR A 266 13.05 2.00 0.35
N ARG A 267 13.95 2.96 0.56
CA ARG A 267 14.30 3.46 1.89
C ARG A 267 13.48 4.70 2.16
N LEU A 268 12.82 4.74 3.32
CA LEU A 268 11.96 5.84 3.72
C LEU A 268 12.41 6.46 5.03
N GLN A 269 12.18 7.76 5.14
CA GLN A 269 12.35 8.52 6.37
C GLN A 269 11.08 9.32 6.67
N ARG A 270 10.72 9.39 7.95
CA ARG A 270 9.63 10.23 8.43
C ARG A 270 10.14 11.66 8.62
N HIS A 271 9.43 12.60 8.04
CA HIS A 271 9.58 14.04 8.23
C HIS A 271 8.35 14.52 9.00
N ASP A 272 8.53 15.21 10.13
CA ASP A 272 7.45 15.42 11.10
C ASP A 272 6.18 16.05 10.51
N LYS A 273 6.33 17.10 9.70
CA LYS A 273 5.21 17.82 9.07
C LYS A 273 4.75 17.21 7.75
N ASP A 274 5.67 16.53 7.05
CA ASP A 274 5.45 16.10 5.68
C ASP A 274 5.02 14.63 5.59
N GLY A 275 5.21 13.85 6.66
CA GLY A 275 4.99 12.40 6.68
C GLY A 275 6.19 11.62 6.16
N TRP A 276 5.95 10.41 5.67
CA TRP A 276 7.01 9.55 5.13
C TRP A 276 7.44 10.01 3.73
N ARG A 277 8.73 9.89 3.41
CA ARG A 277 9.30 10.21 2.09
C ARG A 277 10.33 9.17 1.68
N ILE A 278 10.42 8.90 0.38
CA ILE A 278 11.45 8.05 -0.21
C ILE A 278 12.76 8.81 -0.22
N THR A 279 13.77 8.28 0.48
CA THR A 279 15.09 8.89 0.56
C THR A 279 16.07 8.31 -0.45
N ASP A 280 15.90 7.03 -0.82
CA ASP A 280 16.80 6.29 -1.69
C ASP A 280 16.15 4.97 -2.14
N ILE A 281 16.70 4.33 -3.18
CA ILE A 281 16.26 3.03 -3.68
C ILE A 281 17.48 2.13 -3.81
N ASP A 282 17.43 0.96 -3.21
CA ASP A 282 18.44 -0.09 -3.31
C ASP A 282 18.04 -1.05 -4.43
N TYR A 283 18.92 -1.18 -5.42
CA TYR A 283 18.73 -2.04 -6.60
C TYR A 283 19.26 -3.46 -6.38
N GLY A 284 19.88 -3.74 -5.23
CA GLY A 284 20.62 -4.97 -4.96
C GLY A 284 22.13 -4.75 -5.04
N ASP A 285 22.89 -5.74 -4.55
CA ASP A 285 24.36 -5.80 -4.63
C ASP A 285 25.09 -4.56 -4.08
N GLY A 286 24.44 -3.83 -3.16
CA GLY A 286 24.98 -2.61 -2.55
C GLY A 286 24.92 -1.37 -3.44
N VAL A 287 24.23 -1.43 -4.57
CA VAL A 287 24.03 -0.33 -5.52
C VAL A 287 22.70 0.38 -5.25
N THR A 288 22.74 1.70 -5.18
CA THR A 288 21.57 2.55 -4.89
C THR A 288 21.42 3.66 -5.91
N LEU A 289 20.18 4.14 -6.07
CA LEU A 289 19.85 5.30 -6.90
C LEU A 289 20.75 6.50 -6.58
N LEU A 290 20.91 6.86 -5.31
CA LEU A 290 21.76 8.00 -4.93
C LEU A 290 23.25 7.77 -5.21
N GLN A 291 23.74 6.52 -5.25
CA GLN A 291 25.11 6.23 -5.66
C GLN A 291 25.27 6.41 -7.17
N LEU A 292 24.36 5.90 -7.99
CA LEU A 292 24.43 6.06 -9.45
C LEU A 292 24.38 7.54 -9.85
N ILE A 293 23.44 8.31 -9.28
CA ILE A 293 23.38 9.77 -9.50
C ILE A 293 24.70 10.44 -9.10
N ARG A 294 25.32 10.04 -7.98
CA ARG A 294 26.60 10.62 -7.54
C ARG A 294 27.75 10.28 -8.49
N GLN A 295 27.78 9.08 -9.04
CA GLN A 295 28.79 8.68 -10.02
C GLN A 295 28.65 9.50 -11.30
N ASP A 296 27.43 9.67 -11.81
CA ASP A 296 27.17 10.52 -12.98
C ASP A 296 27.57 11.98 -12.73
N LEU A 297 27.31 12.50 -11.53
CA LEU A 297 27.69 13.86 -11.11
C LEU A 297 29.20 14.10 -10.97
N GLN A 298 30.02 13.04 -10.96
CA GLN A 298 31.48 13.12 -10.82
C GLN A 298 32.23 12.96 -12.15
N ARG A 299 31.53 12.62 -13.23
CA ARG A 299 32.07 12.51 -14.60
C ARG A 299 32.21 13.86 -15.28
#